data_AF-A0A6C0F229-F1
#
_entry.id   AF-A0A6C0F229-F1
#
_cell.length_a   1.000
_cell.length_b   1.000
_cell.length_c   1.000
_cell.angle_alpha   90.00
_cell.angle_beta   90.00
_cell.angle_gamma   90.00
#
_symmetry.space_group_name_H-M   'P 1'
#
loop_
_entity.id
_entity.type
_entity.pdbx_description
1 polymer ?
#
loop_
_entity_poly.entity_id
_entity_poly.type
_entity_poly.pdbx_seq_one_letter_code
_entity_poly.pdbx_strand_id
1 'polypeptide(L)'
;MELVRLTYLLFIMEPISRKELQEAKAAAIETARLHAIRAEEIKGQLWAERMRTLVCRAATDGYMDYESDISGLSAIAYTHAFETLKQMFPDSDVEPLVYNDATKTKTIKIWWG
;
A
#
# COMPACT_ATOMS: atom_id res chain seq x y z
N MET A 1 -14.47 -50.06 -13.43
CA MET A 1 -13.01 -49.99 -13.70
C MET A 1 -12.41 -48.59 -13.47
N GLU A 2 -13.06 -47.66 -12.76
CA GLU A 2 -12.47 -46.33 -12.49
C GLU A 2 -11.79 -46.22 -11.12
N LEU A 3 -12.24 -46.98 -10.11
CA LEU A 3 -11.65 -46.97 -8.77
C LEU A 3 -10.17 -47.42 -8.73
N VAL A 4 -9.78 -48.33 -9.62
CA VAL A 4 -8.40 -48.87 -9.72
C VAL A 4 -7.45 -47.84 -10.34
N ARG A 5 -7.95 -46.94 -11.20
CA ARG A 5 -7.14 -45.87 -11.81
C ARG A 5 -6.84 -44.74 -10.83
N LEU A 6 -7.79 -44.38 -9.97
CA LEU A 6 -7.59 -43.34 -8.95
C LEU A 6 -6.60 -43.77 -7.86
N THR A 7 -6.62 -45.04 -7.46
CA THR A 7 -5.68 -45.58 -6.46
C THR A 7 -4.25 -45.67 -6.99
N TYR A 8 -4.06 -45.95 -8.29
CA TYR A 8 -2.74 -45.94 -8.92
C TYR A 8 -2.13 -44.54 -9.03
N LEU A 9 -2.94 -43.50 -9.34
CA LEU A 9 -2.46 -42.12 -9.41
C LEU A 9 -2.00 -41.59 -8.04
N LEU A 10 -2.66 -41.98 -6.95
CA LEU A 10 -2.26 -41.64 -5.58
C LEU A 10 -0.93 -42.31 -5.16
N PHE A 11 -0.57 -43.45 -5.76
CA PHE A 11 0.68 -44.17 -5.47
C PHE A 11 1.90 -43.62 -6.23
N ILE A 12 1.68 -42.84 -7.29
CA ILE A 12 2.74 -42.26 -8.15
C ILE A 12 3.19 -40.89 -7.64
N MET A 13 2.42 -40.23 -6.77
CA MET A 13 2.85 -38.99 -6.15
C MET A 13 3.98 -39.27 -5.17
N GLU A 14 5.22 -38.93 -5.57
CA GLU A 14 6.36 -38.93 -4.67
C GLU A 14 6.02 -38.07 -3.44
N PRO A 15 6.33 -38.54 -2.21
CA PRO A 15 6.05 -37.77 -1.02
C PRO A 15 6.87 -36.47 -1.07
N ILE A 16 6.17 -35.33 -1.04
CA ILE A 16 6.77 -34.00 -0.95
C ILE A 16 7.82 -34.03 0.17
N SER A 17 9.05 -33.73 -0.18
CA SER A 17 10.16 -33.72 0.76
C SER A 17 9.93 -32.64 1.81
N ARG A 18 10.48 -32.84 3.02
CA ARG A 18 10.41 -31.82 4.08
C ARG A 18 10.96 -30.46 3.64
N LYS A 19 11.92 -30.47 2.70
CA LYS A 19 12.52 -29.26 2.12
C LYS A 19 11.53 -28.52 1.24
N GLU A 20 10.87 -29.20 0.32
CA GLU A 20 9.82 -28.62 -0.54
C GLU A 20 8.65 -28.08 0.29
N LEU A 21 8.29 -28.75 1.39
CA LEU A 21 7.25 -28.29 2.30
C LEU A 21 7.65 -27.00 3.04
N GLN A 22 8.94 -26.87 3.42
CA GLN A 22 9.48 -25.66 4.04
C GLN A 22 9.57 -24.50 3.03
N GLU A 23 9.98 -24.77 1.80
CA GLU A 23 10.05 -23.78 0.72
C GLU A 23 8.65 -23.27 0.34
N ALA A 24 7.67 -24.16 0.19
CA ALA A 24 6.28 -23.78 -0.06
C ALA A 24 5.69 -22.92 1.08
N LYS A 25 6.02 -23.25 2.34
CA LYS A 25 5.61 -22.45 3.50
C LYS A 25 6.26 -21.06 3.49
N ALA A 26 7.56 -20.97 3.20
CA ALA A 26 8.26 -19.70 3.11
C ALA A 26 7.69 -18.82 1.97
N ALA A 27 7.42 -19.41 0.81
CA ALA A 27 6.80 -18.73 -0.31
C ALA A 27 5.39 -18.20 0.05
N ALA A 28 4.58 -18.99 0.77
CA ALA A 28 3.25 -18.58 1.22
C ALA A 28 3.29 -17.43 2.24
N ILE A 29 4.31 -17.39 3.11
CA ILE A 29 4.50 -16.28 4.05
C ILE A 29 4.88 -15.00 3.29
N GLU A 30 5.79 -15.09 2.32
CA GLU A 30 6.21 -13.92 1.56
C GLU A 30 5.08 -13.38 0.67
N THR A 31 4.28 -14.24 0.04
CA THR A 31 3.12 -13.77 -0.72
C THR A 31 2.11 -13.06 0.18
N ALA A 32 1.80 -13.58 1.36
CA ALA A 32 0.94 -12.91 2.33
C ALA A 32 1.49 -11.53 2.74
N ARG A 33 2.82 -11.44 2.93
CA ARG A 33 3.50 -10.16 3.25
C ARG A 33 3.35 -9.16 2.10
N LEU A 34 3.58 -9.58 0.86
CA LEU A 34 3.42 -8.73 -0.32
C LEU A 34 1.97 -8.27 -0.51
N HIS A 35 0.98 -9.14 -0.27
CA HIS A 35 -0.42 -8.74 -0.30
C HIS A 35 -0.76 -7.68 0.76
N ALA A 36 -0.20 -7.80 1.97
CA ALA A 36 -0.39 -6.80 3.02
C ALA A 36 0.23 -5.45 2.62
N ILE A 37 1.45 -5.45 2.06
CA ILE A 37 2.10 -4.24 1.53
C ILE A 37 1.23 -3.61 0.43
N ARG A 38 0.77 -4.41 -0.52
CA ARG A 38 -0.07 -3.93 -1.62
C ARG A 38 -1.39 -3.33 -1.14
N ALA A 39 -1.99 -3.89 -0.08
CA ALA A 39 -3.18 -3.33 0.52
C ALA A 39 -2.90 -1.93 1.13
N GLU A 40 -1.75 -1.74 1.75
CA GLU A 40 -1.32 -0.44 2.28
C GLU A 40 -1.03 0.57 1.16
N GLU A 41 -0.39 0.16 0.07
CA GLU A 41 -0.21 1.01 -1.13
C GLU A 41 -1.55 1.50 -1.68
N ILE A 42 -2.55 0.61 -1.81
CA ILE A 42 -3.89 0.97 -2.28
C ILE A 42 -4.55 1.98 -1.33
N LYS A 43 -4.42 1.80 -0.01
CA LYS A 43 -4.92 2.79 0.97
C LYS A 43 -4.27 4.16 0.75
N GLY A 44 -2.96 4.18 0.48
CA GLY A 44 -2.22 5.39 0.15
C GLY A 44 -2.78 6.09 -1.10
N GLN A 45 -3.00 5.34 -2.19
CA GLN A 45 -3.57 5.87 -3.42
C GLN A 45 -4.97 6.46 -3.21
N LEU A 46 -5.84 5.74 -2.50
CA LEU A 46 -7.20 6.21 -2.20
C LEU A 46 -7.20 7.46 -1.33
N TRP A 47 -6.23 7.61 -0.45
CA TRP A 47 -6.07 8.85 0.32
C TRP A 47 -5.55 9.99 -0.57
N ALA A 48 -4.57 9.73 -1.44
CA ALA A 48 -4.06 10.72 -2.39
C ALA A 48 -5.17 11.25 -3.32
N GLU A 49 -6.02 10.36 -3.86
CA GLU A 49 -7.18 10.74 -4.66
C GLU A 49 -8.19 11.58 -3.89
N ARG A 50 -8.40 11.30 -2.60
CA ARG A 50 -9.24 12.16 -1.74
C ARG A 50 -8.64 13.56 -1.58
N MET A 51 -7.32 13.64 -1.44
CA MET A 51 -6.59 14.91 -1.32
C MET A 51 -6.51 15.69 -2.62
N ARG A 52 -6.70 15.05 -3.78
CA ARG A 52 -6.64 15.68 -5.10
C ARG A 52 -7.46 16.97 -5.21
N THR A 53 -8.71 16.93 -4.74
CA THR A 53 -9.60 18.10 -4.79
C THR A 53 -9.06 19.28 -3.99
N LEU A 54 -8.39 19.00 -2.87
CA LEU A 54 -7.80 20.02 -2.00
C LEU A 54 -6.54 20.62 -2.64
N VAL A 55 -5.69 19.78 -3.24
CA VAL A 55 -4.50 20.25 -3.98
C VAL A 55 -4.92 21.14 -5.17
N CYS A 56 -5.94 20.75 -5.92
CA CYS A 56 -6.47 21.60 -7.00
C CYS A 56 -6.99 22.95 -6.49
N ARG A 57 -7.57 23.01 -5.29
CA ARG A 57 -7.98 24.29 -4.67
C ARG A 57 -6.76 25.12 -4.28
N ALA A 58 -5.76 24.50 -3.66
CA ALA A 58 -4.50 25.16 -3.33
C ALA A 58 -3.79 25.75 -4.56
N ALA A 59 -3.95 25.14 -5.74
CA ALA A 59 -3.49 25.67 -7.03
C ALA A 59 -4.06 27.04 -7.39
N THR A 60 -5.28 27.33 -6.94
CA THR A 60 -5.91 28.62 -7.20
C THR A 60 -5.40 29.69 -6.24
N ASP A 61 -5.05 29.32 -5.01
CA ASP A 61 -4.66 30.26 -3.95
C ASP A 61 -3.13 30.47 -3.86
N GLY A 62 -2.33 29.68 -4.59
CA GLY A 62 -0.86 29.77 -4.67
C GLY A 62 -0.12 29.16 -3.48
N TYR A 63 -0.76 29.07 -2.31
CA TYR A 63 -0.21 28.47 -1.10
C TYR A 63 -1.31 27.97 -0.15
N MET A 64 -1.17 26.76 0.40
CA MET A 64 -2.08 26.25 1.43
C MET A 64 -1.40 25.25 2.38
N ASP A 65 -1.56 25.47 3.69
CA ASP A 65 -1.26 24.48 4.73
C ASP A 65 -2.53 23.67 5.02
N TYR A 66 -2.46 22.35 4.93
CA TYR A 66 -3.61 21.47 5.15
C TYR A 66 -3.33 20.40 6.19
N GLU A 67 -4.11 20.42 7.26
CA GLU A 67 -4.14 19.35 8.25
C GLU A 67 -5.11 18.26 7.78
N SER A 68 -4.58 17.06 7.57
CA SER A 68 -5.41 15.90 7.24
C SER A 68 -5.31 14.87 8.34
N ASP A 69 -6.46 14.34 8.73
CA ASP A 69 -6.49 13.17 9.57
C ASP A 69 -6.03 11.95 8.77
N ILE A 70 -4.92 11.37 9.24
CA ILE A 70 -4.35 10.14 8.67
C ILE A 70 -4.46 8.98 9.65
N SER A 71 -5.27 9.10 10.71
CA SER A 71 -5.51 8.04 11.69
C SER A 71 -6.09 6.80 10.98
N GLY A 72 -5.19 5.90 10.58
CA GLY A 72 -5.52 4.73 9.74
C GLY A 72 -4.58 4.48 8.57
N LEU A 73 -3.69 5.40 8.24
CA LEU A 73 -2.60 5.18 7.28
C LEU A 73 -1.36 4.67 8.01
N SER A 74 -0.83 3.54 7.56
CA SER A 74 0.51 3.11 7.95
C SER A 74 1.59 4.01 7.33
N ALA A 75 2.83 3.85 7.76
CA ALA A 75 3.97 4.54 7.15
C ALA A 75 4.09 4.24 5.64
N ILE A 76 3.84 2.98 5.22
CA ILE A 76 3.88 2.56 3.81
C ILE A 76 2.79 3.30 3.03
N ALA A 77 1.56 3.27 3.53
CA ALA A 77 0.43 3.94 2.88
C ALA A 77 0.65 5.45 2.78
N TYR A 78 1.25 6.06 3.80
CA TYR A 78 1.58 7.48 3.78
C TYR A 78 2.66 7.85 2.76
N THR A 79 3.76 7.10 2.70
CA THR A 79 4.81 7.31 1.68
C THR A 79 4.23 7.17 0.28
N HIS A 80 3.45 6.12 0.05
CA HIS A 80 2.85 5.87 -1.27
C HIS A 80 1.84 6.93 -1.66
N ALA A 81 1.06 7.45 -0.70
CA ALA A 81 0.15 8.57 -0.92
C ALA A 81 0.90 9.82 -1.38
N PHE A 82 2.02 10.15 -0.75
CA PHE A 82 2.82 11.31 -1.09
C PHE A 82 3.45 11.19 -2.48
N GLU A 83 4.03 10.03 -2.80
CA GLU A 83 4.55 9.75 -4.14
C GLU A 83 3.45 9.87 -5.21
N THR A 84 2.26 9.34 -4.92
CA THR A 84 1.10 9.46 -5.82
C THR A 84 0.69 10.92 -6.02
N LEU A 85 0.66 11.73 -4.95
CA LEU A 85 0.36 13.17 -5.05
C LEU A 85 1.39 13.90 -5.90
N LYS A 86 2.69 13.63 -5.73
CA LYS A 86 3.74 14.22 -6.58
C LYS A 86 3.66 13.77 -8.04
N GLN A 87 3.23 12.55 -8.32
CA GLN A 87 2.97 12.11 -9.69
C GLN A 87 1.77 12.82 -10.31
N MET A 88 0.70 13.06 -9.53
CA MET A 88 -0.49 13.77 -9.99
C MET A 88 -0.23 15.27 -10.20
N PHE A 89 0.64 15.87 -9.39
CA PHE A 89 0.90 17.31 -9.38
C PHE A 89 2.41 17.58 -9.35
N PRO A 90 3.12 17.34 -10.47
CA PRO A 90 4.57 17.42 -10.55
C PRO A 90 5.11 18.83 -10.30
N ASP A 91 4.35 19.85 -10.68
CA ASP A 91 4.71 21.27 -10.53
C ASP A 91 4.35 21.84 -9.15
N SER A 92 3.59 21.08 -8.35
CA SER A 92 3.27 21.47 -6.98
C SER A 92 4.36 21.00 -6.05
N ASP A 93 4.78 21.83 -5.11
CA ASP A 93 5.58 21.40 -3.98
C ASP A 93 4.67 20.92 -2.86
N VAL A 94 4.78 19.63 -2.57
CA VAL A 94 4.05 18.97 -1.49
C VAL A 94 5.09 18.57 -0.46
N GLU A 95 4.94 18.96 0.79
CA GLU A 95 5.84 18.56 1.88
C GLU A 95 5.08 18.05 3.11
N PRO A 96 5.58 16.99 3.77
CA PRO A 96 5.09 16.60 5.08
C PRO A 96 5.69 17.51 6.16
N LEU A 97 4.88 18.31 6.86
CA LEU A 97 5.40 19.26 7.85
C LEU A 97 5.56 18.66 9.24
N VAL A 98 4.53 18.01 9.79
CA VAL A 98 4.53 17.54 11.18
C VAL A 98 3.61 16.33 11.32
N TYR A 99 4.07 15.31 12.04
CA TYR A 99 3.21 14.27 12.60
C TYR A 99 2.93 14.59 14.07
N ASN A 100 1.67 14.85 14.38
CA ASN A 100 1.23 15.03 15.76
C ASN A 100 0.84 13.67 16.35
N ASP A 101 1.65 13.15 17.27
CA ASP A 101 1.44 11.81 17.83
C ASP A 101 0.21 11.73 18.75
N ALA A 102 -0.22 12.85 19.34
CA ALA A 102 -1.39 12.91 20.23
C ALA A 102 -2.71 12.84 19.45
N THR A 103 -2.78 13.49 18.29
CA THR A 103 -3.97 13.51 17.42
C THR A 103 -3.88 12.52 16.26
N LYS A 104 -2.73 11.87 16.06
CA LYS A 104 -2.40 11.03 14.89
C LYS A 104 -2.63 11.76 13.56
N THR A 105 -2.53 13.09 13.55
CA THR A 105 -2.68 13.91 12.35
C THR A 105 -1.33 14.15 11.69
N LYS A 106 -1.32 14.24 10.35
CA LYS A 106 -0.18 14.77 9.61
C LYS A 106 -0.61 15.99 8.82
N THR A 107 0.18 17.03 8.95
CA THR A 107 0.01 18.23 8.15
C THR A 107 0.81 18.07 6.86
N ILE A 108 0.14 18.30 5.73
CA ILE A 108 0.82 18.47 4.45
C ILE A 108 0.79 19.94 4.08
N LYS A 109 1.91 20.40 3.53
CA LYS A 109 2.05 21.72 2.95
C LYS A 109 2.00 21.58 1.45
N ILE A 110 1.24 22.44 0.79
CA ILE A 110 1.13 22.46 -0.67
C ILE A 110 1.35 23.91 -1.13
N TRP A 111 2.27 24.12 -2.05
CA TRP A 111 2.44 25.40 -2.73
C TRP A 111 2.82 25.19 -4.20
N TRP A 112 2.76 26.28 -4.95
CA TRP A 112 3.06 26.31 -6.37
C TRP A 112 4.28 27.20 -6.58
N GLY A 113 5.25 26.70 -7.35
CA GLY A 113 6.45 27.43 -7.77
C GLY A 113 6.21 28.26 -9.02
#